data_AF-A0A938DWS8-F1
#
_entry.id   AF-A0A938DWS8-F1
#
_cell.length_a   1.000
_cell.length_b   1.000
_cell.length_c   1.000
_cell.angle_alpha   90.00
_cell.angle_beta   90.00
_cell.angle_gamma   90.00
#
_symmetry.space_group_name_H-M   'P 1'
#
loop_
_entity.id
_entity.type
_entity.pdbx_description
1 polymer ?
#
loop_
_entity_poly.entity_id
_entity_poly.type
_entity_poly.pdbx_seq_one_letter_code
_entity_poly.pdbx_strand_id
1 'polypeptide(L)' 'MLITQTFDIDQPVDQVWKFFDDIPLVAACIPGADLREHVGDD' A
#
# COMPACT_ATOMS: atom_id res chain seq x y z
N MET A 1 9.76 11.37 -16.09
CA MET A 1 10.01 9.91 -16.17
C MET A 1 8.85 9.22 -15.48
N LEU A 2 8.15 8.32 -16.17
CA LEU A 2 7.05 7.54 -15.57
C LEU A 2 7.58 6.13 -15.34
N ILE A 3 7.49 5.63 -14.11
CA ILE A 3 7.82 4.25 -13.77
C ILE A 3 6.49 3.51 -13.63
N THR A 4 6.31 2.44 -14.40
CA THR A 4 5.15 1.55 -14.31
C THR A 4 5.63 0.16 -13.93
N GLN A 5 5.02 -0.43 -12.90
CA GLN A 5 5.33 -1.77 -12.41
C GLN A 5 4.03 -2.57 -12.30
N THR A 6 4.05 -3.83 -12.70
CA THR A 6 2.95 -4.78 -12.58
C THR A 6 3.49 -6.06 -11.97
N PHE A 7 2.71 -6.68 -11.09
CA PHE A 7 3.09 -7.91 -10.39
C PHE A 7 1.92 -8.89 -10.41
N ASP A 8 2.22 -10.17 -10.62
CA ASP A 8 1.29 -11.27 -10.41
C ASP A 8 1.41 -11.74 -8.96
N ILE A 9 0.27 -11.88 -8.27
CA ILE A 9 0.22 -12.22 -6.86
C ILE A 9 -0.84 -13.30 -6.64
N ASP A 10 -0.46 -14.39 -5.97
CA ASP A 10 -1.37 -15.51 -5.65
C ASP A 10 -2.26 -15.21 -4.43
N GLN A 11 -2.91 -14.04 -4.43
CA GLN A 11 -3.82 -13.62 -3.38
C GLN A 11 -5.16 -13.16 -3.98
N PRO A 12 -6.30 -13.41 -3.30
CA PRO A 12 -7.59 -12.91 -3.75
C PRO A 12 -7.61 -11.38 -3.82
N VAL A 13 -8.28 -10.84 -4.83
CA VAL A 13 -8.40 -9.39 -5.08
C VAL A 13 -8.89 -8.63 -3.84
N ASP A 14 -9.92 -9.15 -3.16
CA ASP A 14 -10.47 -8.51 -1.96
C ASP A 14 -9.47 -8.41 -0.80
N GLN A 15 -8.57 -9.39 -0.68
CA GLN A 15 -7.55 -9.39 0.37
C GLN A 15 -6.44 -8.40 0.04
N VAL A 16 -6.07 -8.29 -1.24
CA VAL A 16 -5.10 -7.30 -1.71
C VAL A 16 -5.61 -5.89 -1.44
N TRP A 17 -6.87 -5.59 -1.78
CA TRP A 17 -7.44 -4.26 -1.52
C TRP A 17 -7.52 -3.95 -0.02
N LYS A 18 -7.97 -4.89 0.81
CA LYS A 18 -7.96 -4.70 2.28
C LYS A 18 -6.59 -4.40 2.86
N PHE A 19 -5.52 -4.98 2.29
CA PHE A 19 -4.16 -4.64 2.69
C PHE A 19 -3.80 -3.19 2.31
N PHE A 20 -4.19 -2.74 1.12
CA PHE A 20 -3.93 -1.38 0.67
C PHE A 20 -4.72 -0.31 1.43
N ASP A 21 -5.85 -0.67 2.05
CA ASP A 21 -6.59 0.21 2.96
C ASP A 21 -5.87 0.39 4.32
N ASP A 22 -4.98 -0.54 4.71
CA ASP A 22 -4.15 -0.43 5.93
C ASP A 22 -2.87 0.36 5.65
N ILE A 23 -2.99 1.70 5.66
CA ILE A 23 -1.89 2.62 5.36
C ILE A 23 -0.64 2.42 6.24
N PRO A 24 -0.75 2.23 7.58
CA PRO A 24 0.41 1.89 8.40
C PRO A 24 1.16 0.65 7.94
N LEU A 25 0.43 -0.41 7.57
CA LEU A 25 1.02 -1.65 7.11
C LEU A 25 1.68 -1.50 5.73
N VAL A 26 1.05 -0.75 4.81
CA VAL A 26 1.63 -0.42 3.50
C VAL A 26 2.93 0.38 3.66
N ALA A 27 2.95 1.38 4.54
CA ALA A 27 4.13 2.22 4.77
C ALA A 27 5.33 1.40 5.27
N ALA A 28 5.10 0.40 6.13
CA ALA A 28 6.14 -0.50 6.62
C ALA A 28 6.85 -1.32 5.52
N CYS A 29 6.21 -1.51 4.37
CA CYS A 29 6.80 -2.23 3.23
C CYS A 29 7.63 -1.34 2.29
N ILE A 30 7.58 -0.01 2.45
CA ILE A 30 8.27 0.92 1.55
C ILE A 30 9.57 1.40 2.21
N PRO A 31 10.75 1.07 1.66
CA PRO A 31 12.01 1.50 2.22
C PRO A 31 12.11 3.03 2.33
N GLY A 32 12.36 3.52 3.55
CA GLY A 32 12.51 4.95 3.82
C GLY A 32 11.19 5.72 3.93
N ALA A 33 10.03 5.05 3.88
CA ALA A 33 8.76 5.68 4.22
C ALA A 33 8.62 5.82 5.74
N ASP A 34 8.14 6.98 6.19
CA ASP A 34 7.77 7.27 7.56
C ASP A 34 6.39 7.91 7.56
N LEU A 35 5.44 7.31 8.28
CA LEU A 35 4.05 7.78 8.34
C LEU A 35 3.98 8.97 9.29
N ARG A 36 3.81 10.18 8.76
CA ARG A 36 3.85 11.42 9.57
C ARG A 36 2.49 11.96 9.93
N GLU A 37 1.55 11.91 8.99
CA GLU A 37 0.21 12.47 9.14
C GLU A 37 -0.76 11.68 8.26
N HIS A 38 -1.98 11.46 8.78
CA HIS A 38 -3.10 10.88 8.04
C HIS A 38 -4.14 11.98 7.82
N VAL A 39 -4.44 12.31 6.56
CA VAL A 39 -5.31 13.44 6.16
C VAL A 39 -6.66 12.94 5.60
N GLY A 40 -7.09 11.73 6.00
CA GLY A 40 -8.36 11.11 5.61
C GLY A 40 -9.20 10.72 6.83
N ASP A 41 -10.53 10.67 6.64
CA ASP A 41 -11.53 10.53 7.71
C ASP A 41 -12.03 9.08 7.94
N ASP A 42 -11.33 8.05 7.46
CA ASP A 42 -11.75 6.65 7.67
C ASP A 42 -11.60 6.17 9.13
#